data_AF-A0A1E4ZIJ8-F1
#
_entry.id   AF-A0A1E4ZIJ8-F1
#
_cell.length_a   1.000
_cell.length_b   1.000
_cell.length_c   1.000
_cell.angle_alpha   90.00
_cell.angle_beta   90.00
_cell.angle_gamma   90.00
#
_symmetry.space_group_name_H-M   'P 1'
#
loop_
_entity.id
_entity.type
_entity.pdbx_description
1 polymer ?
#
loop_
_entity_poly.entity_id
_entity_poly.type
_entity_poly.pdbx_seq_one_letter_code
_entity_poly.pdbx_strand_id
1 'polypeptide(L)'
;MREYIQYSIKTPERTFLCLDTLKPGSDAGELCKSRLDWLSDELQTASDHPVYLFMHHPPMKLGLPMQDTEKVESGDEFLEAIEHSQQLKYMFTDQSLAV
;
A
#
# COMPACT_ATOMS: atom_id res chain seq x y z
N MET A 1 8.79 -4.12 19.31
CA MET A 1 8.00 -3.78 18.11
C MET A 1 8.93 -3.87 16.93
N ARG A 2 8.61 -4.67 15.90
CA ARG A 2 9.32 -4.54 14.62
C ARG A 2 8.84 -3.23 13.99
N GLU A 3 9.78 -2.39 13.58
CA GLU A 3 9.45 -1.26 12.70
C GLU A 3 9.07 -1.83 11.32
N TYR A 4 7.97 -1.35 10.75
CA TYR A 4 7.53 -1.73 9.41
C TYR A 4 8.52 -1.18 8.38
N ILE A 5 8.76 -1.90 7.29
CA ILE A 5 9.61 -1.41 6.20
C ILE A 5 8.77 -0.57 5.24
N GLN A 6 8.29 0.58 5.74
CA GLN A 6 7.55 1.56 4.96
C GLN A 6 8.23 2.93 5.03
N TYR A 7 8.32 3.61 3.89
CA TYR A 7 9.07 4.86 3.79
C TYR A 7 8.59 5.69 2.60
N SER A 8 8.91 6.98 2.65
CA SER A 8 8.65 7.92 1.55
C SER A 8 9.95 8.41 0.92
N ILE A 9 9.94 8.58 -0.40
CA ILE A 9 10.98 9.26 -1.16
C ILE A 9 10.32 10.48 -1.79
N LYS A 10 10.77 11.67 -1.38
CA LYS A 10 10.25 12.95 -1.86
C LYS A 10 11.22 13.56 -2.85
N THR A 11 10.69 13.99 -3.99
CA THR A 11 11.39 14.77 -5.01
C THR A 11 10.66 16.09 -5.23
N PRO A 12 11.24 17.09 -5.91
CA PRO A 12 10.54 18.34 -6.17
C PRO A 12 9.23 18.16 -6.95
N GLU A 13 9.11 17.11 -7.76
CA GLU A 13 7.93 16.91 -8.63
C GLU A 13 6.94 15.86 -8.13
N ARG A 14 7.37 14.92 -7.26
CA ARG A 14 6.56 13.75 -6.88
C ARG A 14 7.01 13.09 -5.58
N THR A 15 6.10 12.32 -5.00
CA THR A 15 6.32 11.48 -3.82
C THR A 15 6.15 10.01 -4.19
N PHE A 16 7.10 9.18 -3.74
CA PHE A 16 6.99 7.74 -3.83
C PHE A 16 6.78 7.18 -2.42
N LEU A 17 5.78 6.33 -2.25
CA LEU A 17 5.47 5.67 -0.98
C LEU A 17 5.66 4.17 -1.15
N CYS A 18 6.43 3.55 -0.26
CA CYS A 18 6.57 2.11 -0.18
C CYS A 18 5.85 1.63 1.08
N LEU A 19 4.85 0.76 0.94
CA LEU A 19 4.09 0.18 2.05
C LEU A 19 4.50 -1.26 2.32
N ASP A 20 4.66 -1.56 3.61
CA ASP A 20 4.91 -2.91 4.10
C ASP A 20 3.60 -3.64 4.37
N THR A 21 3.24 -4.53 3.46
CA THR A 21 2.06 -5.38 3.57
C THR A 21 2.34 -6.75 4.21
N LEU A 22 3.56 -7.02 4.68
CA LEU A 22 3.91 -8.33 5.23
C LEU A 22 3.03 -8.68 6.44
N LYS A 23 2.44 -9.87 6.41
CA LYS A 23 1.80 -10.51 7.55
C LYS A 23 2.65 -11.72 7.98
N PRO A 24 3.37 -11.65 9.12
CA PRO A 24 4.24 -12.74 9.52
C PRO A 24 3.49 -14.07 9.67
N GLY A 25 3.96 -15.10 8.97
CA GLY A 25 3.36 -16.45 9.00
C GLY A 25 2.13 -16.63 8.10
N SER A 26 1.91 -15.73 7.15
CA SER A 26 0.81 -15.77 6.19
C SER A 26 1.29 -15.29 4.82
N ASP A 27 0.76 -15.87 3.75
CA ASP A 27 0.98 -15.42 2.37
C ASP A 27 0.04 -14.25 2.01
N ALA A 28 -1.05 -14.06 2.77
CA ALA A 28 -1.90 -12.88 2.63
C ALA A 28 -1.23 -11.62 3.21
N GLY A 29 -1.54 -10.47 2.61
CA GLY A 29 -1.12 -9.17 3.13
C GLY A 29 -1.97 -8.67 4.29
N GLU A 30 -1.42 -7.75 5.08
CA GLU A 30 -2.15 -7.02 6.13
C GLU A 30 -1.72 -5.56 6.17
N LEU A 31 -2.64 -4.65 6.48
CA LEU A 31 -2.34 -3.27 6.88
C LEU A 31 -3.05 -2.96 8.20
N CYS A 32 -2.27 -2.81 9.26
CA CYS A 32 -2.80 -2.42 10.56
C CYS A 32 -3.05 -0.91 10.61
N LYS A 33 -3.79 -0.47 11.63
CA LYS A 33 -4.10 0.94 11.85
C LYS A 33 -2.88 1.87 11.77
N SER A 34 -1.76 1.51 12.39
CA SER A 34 -0.55 2.35 12.36
C SER A 34 0.03 2.54 10.95
N ARG A 35 -0.08 1.53 10.08
CA ARG A 35 0.40 1.64 8.68
C ARG A 35 -0.53 2.52 7.85
N LEU A 36 -1.84 2.40 8.06
CA LEU A 36 -2.85 3.23 7.41
C LEU A 36 -2.81 4.69 7.88
N ASP A 37 -2.61 4.92 9.18
CA ASP A 37 -2.47 6.27 9.75
C ASP A 37 -1.24 6.97 9.14
N TRP A 38 -0.10 6.26 9.02
CA TRP A 38 1.09 6.78 8.34
C TRP A 38 0.85 7.09 6.86
N LEU A 39 0.12 6.21 6.14
CA LEU A 39 -0.22 6.43 4.74
C LEU A 39 -1.06 7.71 4.58
N SER A 40 -2.06 7.90 5.43
CA SER A 40 -2.89 9.10 5.47
C SER A 40 -2.04 10.36 5.69
N ASP A 41 -1.10 10.32 6.64
CA ASP A 41 -0.22 11.46 6.94
C ASP A 41 0.70 11.81 5.76
N GLU A 42 1.28 10.80 5.10
CA GLU A 42 2.12 11.02 3.91
C GLU A 42 1.32 11.56 2.72
N LEU A 43 0.10 11.04 2.51
CA LEU A 43 -0.82 11.53 1.50
C LEU A 43 -1.18 12.99 1.77
N GLN A 44 -1.55 13.36 2.99
CA GLN A 44 -1.81 14.76 3.36
C GLN A 44 -0.58 15.65 3.16
N THR A 45 0.60 15.16 3.53
CA THR A 45 1.86 15.91 3.38
C THR A 45 2.24 16.13 1.91
N ALA A 46 1.89 15.21 1.01
CA ALA A 46 2.15 15.37 -0.41
C ALA A 46 1.32 16.50 -1.03
N SER A 47 0.20 16.91 -0.41
CA SER A 47 -0.68 17.98 -0.90
C SER A 47 -1.02 17.75 -2.39
N ASP A 48 -0.63 18.66 -3.27
CA ASP A 48 -0.93 18.58 -4.71
C ASP A 48 0.14 17.81 -5.52
N HIS A 49 1.21 17.33 -4.89
CA HIS A 49 2.26 16.58 -5.58
C HIS A 49 1.81 15.14 -5.89
N PRO A 50 1.97 14.67 -7.15
CA PRO A 50 1.65 13.29 -7.51
C PRO A 50 2.33 12.24 -6.61
N VAL A 51 1.54 11.27 -6.18
CA VAL A 51 1.96 10.15 -5.35
C VAL A 51 1.95 8.86 -6.16
N TYR A 52 3.05 8.11 -6.06
CA TYR A 52 3.26 6.79 -6.62
C TYR A 52 3.41 5.81 -5.46
N LEU A 53 2.46 4.89 -5.32
CA LEU A 53 2.41 3.94 -4.23
C LEU A 53 2.91 2.56 -4.68
N PHE A 54 3.75 1.92 -3.87
CA PHE A 54 4.28 0.59 -4.09
C PHE A 54 3.94 -0.30 -2.91
N MET A 55 3.42 -1.49 -3.19
CA MET A 55 3.15 -2.54 -2.21
C MET A 55 3.26 -3.90 -2.88
N HIS A 56 3.40 -4.97 -2.09
CA HIS A 56 3.47 -6.32 -2.64
C HIS A 56 2.05 -6.85 -2.94
N HIS A 57 1.23 -6.99 -1.89
CA HIS A 57 -0.10 -7.60 -2.00
C HIS A 57 -1.14 -6.63 -2.59
N PRO A 58 -1.98 -7.05 -3.55
CA PRO A 58 -3.06 -6.21 -4.04
C PRO A 58 -4.14 -6.01 -2.96
N PRO A 59 -4.77 -4.82 -2.89
CA PRO A 59 -5.81 -4.55 -1.89
C PRO A 59 -7.16 -5.17 -2.24
N MET A 60 -7.32 -5.69 -3.46
CA MET A 60 -8.57 -6.21 -3.98
C MET A 60 -8.34 -7.47 -4.80
N LYS A 61 -9.42 -8.23 -5.03
CA LYS A 61 -9.39 -9.37 -5.96
C LYS A 61 -9.15 -8.87 -7.38
N LEU A 62 -8.26 -9.53 -8.09
CA LEU A 62 -7.93 -9.26 -9.49
C LEU A 62 -8.62 -10.25 -10.45
N GLY A 63 -9.38 -11.21 -9.92
CA GLY A 63 -10.01 -12.27 -10.71
C GLY A 63 -9.02 -13.39 -11.07
N LEU A 64 -7.93 -13.50 -10.30
CA LEU A 64 -6.90 -14.51 -10.45
C LEU A 64 -7.00 -15.44 -9.24
N PRO A 65 -7.71 -16.59 -9.33
CA PRO A 65 -8.17 -17.33 -8.14
C PRO A 65 -7.08 -17.73 -7.15
N MET A 66 -5.87 -18.04 -7.63
CA MET A 66 -4.74 -18.43 -6.79
C MET A 66 -4.10 -17.22 -6.08
N GLN A 67 -4.00 -16.07 -6.76
CA GLN A 67 -3.40 -14.86 -6.18
C GLN A 67 -4.42 -14.09 -5.32
N ASP A 68 -5.71 -14.23 -5.62
CA ASP A 68 -6.79 -13.58 -4.87
C ASP A 68 -6.89 -14.09 -3.42
N THR A 69 -6.30 -15.26 -3.09
CA THR A 69 -6.20 -15.75 -1.71
C THR A 69 -5.11 -15.05 -0.90
N GLU A 70 -4.18 -14.36 -1.56
CA GLU A 70 -3.00 -13.69 -0.97
C GLU A 70 -3.17 -12.17 -0.91
N LYS A 71 -4.35 -11.64 -1.27
CA LYS A 71 -4.66 -10.20 -1.19
C LYS A 71 -4.46 -9.65 0.23
N VAL A 72 -4.40 -8.32 0.34
CA VAL A 72 -4.50 -7.68 1.66
C VAL A 72 -5.85 -8.03 2.29
N GLU A 73 -5.83 -8.59 3.50
CA GLU A 73 -7.05 -8.95 4.24
C GLU A 73 -7.87 -7.69 4.54
N SER A 74 -7.22 -6.66 5.09
CA SER A 74 -7.74 -5.31 5.35
C SER A 74 -7.76 -4.42 4.10
N GLY A 75 -8.15 -5.02 2.97
CA GLY A 75 -8.12 -4.37 1.66
C GLY A 75 -9.15 -3.24 1.54
N ASP A 76 -10.33 -3.44 2.12
CA ASP A 76 -11.41 -2.47 2.06
C ASP A 76 -11.06 -1.21 2.88
N GLU A 77 -10.49 -1.39 4.08
CA GLU A 77 -10.03 -0.27 4.91
C GLU A 77 -8.91 0.53 4.23
N PHE A 78 -8.03 -0.14 3.47
CA PHE A 78 -7.03 0.54 2.66
C PHE A 78 -7.68 1.34 1.52
N LEU A 79 -8.65 0.75 0.80
CA LEU A 79 -9.33 1.42 -0.30
C LEU A 79 -10.11 2.65 0.19
N GLU A 80 -10.79 2.56 1.33
CA GLU A 80 -11.44 3.68 2.00
C GLU A 80 -10.44 4.78 2.38
N ALA A 81 -9.28 4.41 2.93
CA ALA A 81 -8.24 5.36 3.32
C ALA A 81 -7.67 6.17 2.14
N ILE A 82 -7.67 5.62 0.93
CA ILE A 82 -7.14 6.30 -0.26
C ILE A 82 -8.22 6.92 -1.16
N GLU A 83 -9.51 6.66 -0.93
CA GLU A 83 -10.62 7.02 -1.82
C GLU A 83 -10.63 8.51 -2.22
N HIS A 84 -10.30 9.39 -1.27
CA HIS A 84 -10.33 10.84 -1.49
C HIS A 84 -8.98 11.45 -1.88
N SER A 85 -7.96 10.61 -2.09
CA SER A 85 -6.59 11.06 -2.37
C SER A 85 -6.40 11.39 -3.85
N GLN A 86 -6.70 12.63 -4.23
CA GLN A 86 -6.54 13.12 -5.60
C GLN A 86 -5.09 13.07 -6.11
N GLN A 87 -4.14 13.14 -5.20
CA GLN A 87 -2.70 13.09 -5.44
C GLN A 87 -2.20 11.68 -5.73
N LEU A 88 -2.88 10.62 -5.27
CA LEU A 88 -2.51 9.24 -5.58
C LEU A 88 -2.83 8.93 -7.05
N LYS A 89 -1.79 8.80 -7.88
CA LYS A 89 -1.95 8.61 -9.33
C LYS A 89 -1.73 7.17 -9.76
N TYR A 90 -0.82 6.47 -9.11
CA TYR A 90 -0.44 5.11 -9.48
C TYR A 90 -0.24 4.26 -8.23
N MET A 91 -0.72 3.02 -8.29
CA MET A 91 -0.46 1.99 -7.31
C MET A 91 0.16 0.80 -8.05
N PHE A 92 1.36 0.42 -7.66
CA PHE A 92 2.08 -0.73 -8.17
C PHE A 92 1.98 -1.84 -7.15
N THR A 93 1.35 -2.93 -7.56
CA THR A 93 1.25 -4.16 -6.78
C THR A 93 1.92 -5.25 -7.60
N ASP A 94 2.94 -5.89 -7.05
CA ASP A 94 3.54 -7.06 -7.69
C ASP A 94 3.36 -8.29 -6.81
N GLN A 95 2.80 -9.33 -7.40
CA GLN A 95 2.73 -10.68 -6.84
C GLN A 95 3.67 -11.55 -7.68
N SER A 96 4.94 -11.15 -7.81
CA SER A 96 5.93 -12.05 -8.37
C SER A 96 6.06 -13.20 -7.38
N LEU A 97 5.90 -14.42 -7.90
CA LEU A 97 6.26 -15.66 -7.22
C LEU A 97 7.56 -15.40 -6.47
N ALA A 98 7.54 -15.50 -5.14
CA ALA A 98 8.76 -15.59 -4.35
C ALA A 98 9.67 -16.60 -5.05
N VAL A 99 10.76 -16.10 -5.64
CA VAL A 99 11.82 -16.94 -6.23
C VAL A 99 12.48 -17.75 -5.14
#